data_AF-A0A075GZD5-F1
#
_entry.id   AF-A0A075GZD5-F1
#
_cell.length_a   1.000
_cell.length_b   1.000
_cell.length_c   1.000
_cell.angle_alpha   90.00
_cell.angle_beta   90.00
_cell.angle_gamma   90.00
#
_symmetry.space_group_name_H-M   'P 1'
#
loop_
_entity.id
_entity.type
_entity.pdbx_description
1 polymer ?
#
loop_
_entity_poly.entity_id
_entity_poly.type
_entity_poly.pdbx_seq_one_letter_code
_entity_poly.pdbx_strand_id
1 'polypeptide(L)'
;MNYRESECRGCGVFCPKSWCDLCRIVVPHITGQDSSMIEGRQTVEKVRRELGHPDSRPNRIWSAIRRMDSPEADWATRVRPYDTIDRISGSPPSWEIEDEDIELMASRSIAEADTDRLRRLQRGGILPDGSHLSWADGRFTLDGITVEVPYRGLGKLLKRKRGLEDVDWKKLLISVSLANKRFRGPDRRNRGAGRETTIHPVALIRPNLGPLAYPRMYGYFGGRRQPDLPNYNQLWFEGASWMDAWGDNRQVFNGDLDDMVVPTALFIKKGRLQLRVRRPGGWRRLEVESHPEVWAKVVTWALGPPNSEHQRRLRCIQQSLFTDTEIEMISGPDRNGIQMLRGIVTDNPNIDLETSPGGFRVRGSSGAMYRVTPGVGGHNTRFVVRGIGHSQAAIPEGGVPPWHRDRPPICVVETPQLRRLVIGDALSTVILSLLDDLNSQQRIDTLRNYIREVRPRQAVDPQVAEFRQAENLRFRLRNNLAENRTRRYTVLFPRFWGVLLRLPLGERLAFTAIRQGRPNLTFDGCETEFATRDMLERRLVYGMLEAAGWQRDPHEERVRGYQRIYIRTGTGPQNLANLVEGFAEIIEPILTVNERVRLVANPAWSFFERNNPGIGALLPGTNERLD
;
A
#
# COMPACT_ATOMS: atom_id res chain seq x y z
N MET A 1 -7.69 -41.53 11.13
CA MET A 1 -8.69 -40.46 11.40
C MET A 1 -9.59 -40.36 10.17
N ASN A 2 -10.84 -40.82 10.27
CA ASN A 2 -11.82 -40.62 9.19
C ASN A 2 -12.26 -39.15 9.22
N TYR A 3 -11.74 -38.34 8.31
CA TYR A 3 -12.26 -36.98 8.11
C TYR A 3 -13.71 -37.12 7.65
N ARG A 4 -14.67 -36.65 8.46
CA ARG A 4 -16.06 -36.51 8.01
C ARG A 4 -16.07 -35.52 6.86
N GLU A 5 -16.33 -36.00 5.65
CA GLU A 5 -16.54 -35.14 4.50
C GLU A 5 -17.82 -34.34 4.70
N SER A 6 -17.77 -33.04 4.38
CA SER A 6 -18.91 -32.15 4.41
C SER A 6 -19.15 -31.59 3.02
N GLU A 7 -20.42 -31.32 2.71
CA GLU A 7 -20.78 -30.70 1.45
C GLU A 7 -20.23 -29.26 1.36
N CYS A 8 -19.49 -28.95 0.30
CA CYS A 8 -18.93 -27.62 0.07
C CYS A 8 -20.05 -26.61 -0.20
N ARG A 9 -20.15 -25.57 0.64
CA ARG A 9 -21.25 -24.59 0.64
C ARG A 9 -21.39 -23.77 -0.65
N GLY A 10 -20.33 -23.72 -1.46
CA GLY A 10 -20.30 -23.01 -2.73
C GLY A 10 -20.71 -23.85 -3.95
N CYS A 11 -20.31 -25.12 -4.02
CA CYS A 11 -20.48 -25.95 -5.24
C CYS A 11 -21.22 -27.28 -5.01
N GLY A 12 -21.51 -27.65 -3.75
CA GLY A 12 -22.24 -28.88 -3.42
C GLY A 12 -21.40 -30.16 -3.37
N VAL A 13 -20.07 -30.07 -3.52
CA VAL A 13 -19.21 -31.28 -3.53
C VAL A 13 -18.69 -31.61 -2.14
N PHE A 14 -18.68 -32.90 -1.79
CA PHE A 14 -18.08 -33.39 -0.55
C PHE A 14 -16.58 -33.13 -0.52
N CYS A 15 -16.12 -32.46 0.52
CA CYS A 15 -14.70 -32.30 0.80
C CYS A 15 -14.43 -32.19 2.31
N PRO A 16 -13.17 -32.31 2.76
CA PRO A 16 -12.82 -32.28 4.19
C PRO A 16 -13.08 -30.93 4.88
N LYS A 17 -13.44 -29.89 4.12
CA LYS A 17 -13.62 -28.51 4.58
C LYS A 17 -14.99 -28.00 4.16
N SER A 18 -15.51 -26.96 4.80
CA SER A 18 -16.75 -26.31 4.38
C SER A 18 -16.67 -25.61 3.02
N TRP A 19 -15.44 -25.38 2.52
CA TRP A 19 -15.13 -24.75 1.23
C TRP A 19 -13.98 -25.51 0.54
N CYS A 20 -14.23 -26.01 -0.67
CA CYS A 20 -13.18 -26.57 -1.52
C CYS A 20 -12.24 -25.46 -2.07
N ASP A 21 -11.05 -25.83 -2.52
CA ASP A 21 -10.03 -24.86 -2.95
C ASP A 21 -10.49 -23.97 -4.11
N LEU A 22 -11.24 -24.51 -5.07
CA LEU A 22 -11.86 -23.74 -6.15
C LEU A 22 -12.84 -22.68 -5.61
N CYS A 23 -13.69 -23.04 -4.65
CA CYS A 23 -14.60 -22.07 -4.02
C CYS A 23 -13.85 -21.03 -3.20
N ARG A 24 -12.74 -21.37 -2.54
CA ARG A 24 -11.90 -20.39 -1.82
C ARG A 24 -11.30 -19.34 -2.76
N ILE A 25 -11.04 -19.70 -4.02
CA ILE A 25 -10.56 -18.79 -5.05
C ILE A 25 -11.71 -17.92 -5.59
N VAL A 26 -12.86 -18.50 -5.95
CA VAL A 26 -13.90 -17.79 -6.73
C VAL A 26 -14.92 -17.05 -5.85
N VAL A 27 -15.35 -17.66 -4.74
CA VAL A 27 -16.43 -17.11 -3.89
C VAL A 27 -16.15 -15.69 -3.40
N PRO A 28 -14.92 -15.31 -3.01
CA PRO A 28 -14.63 -13.93 -2.62
C PRO A 28 -14.97 -12.88 -3.69
N HIS A 29 -14.86 -13.25 -4.97
CA HIS A 29 -15.15 -12.37 -6.10
C HIS A 29 -16.64 -12.29 -6.45
N ILE A 30 -17.44 -13.28 -6.01
CA ILE A 30 -18.90 -13.28 -6.10
C ILE A 30 -19.48 -12.48 -4.94
N THR A 31 -19.06 -12.82 -3.72
CA THR A 31 -19.70 -12.35 -2.51
C THR A 31 -19.09 -11.06 -1.98
N GLY A 32 -17.89 -10.67 -2.42
CA GLY A 32 -17.16 -9.51 -1.89
C GLY A 32 -16.64 -9.70 -0.46
N GLN A 33 -16.54 -10.94 0.01
CA GLN A 33 -16.07 -11.33 1.34
C GLN A 33 -15.34 -12.69 1.28
N ASP A 34 -14.30 -12.88 2.10
CA ASP A 34 -13.61 -14.17 2.16
C ASP A 34 -14.58 -15.31 2.50
N SER A 35 -14.42 -16.45 1.81
CA SER A 35 -15.20 -17.67 2.03
C SER A 35 -15.21 -18.12 3.50
N SER A 36 -14.10 -18.00 4.22
CA SER A 36 -13.99 -18.38 5.64
C SER A 36 -14.89 -17.55 6.56
N MET A 37 -15.31 -16.37 6.10
CA MET A 37 -16.10 -15.42 6.87
C MET A 37 -17.59 -15.46 6.51
N ILE A 38 -18.03 -16.37 5.64
CA ILE A 38 -19.44 -16.51 5.26
C ILE A 38 -20.16 -17.45 6.23
N GLU A 39 -21.16 -16.93 6.94
CA GLU A 39 -21.83 -17.67 8.01
C GLU A 39 -22.85 -18.69 7.51
N GLY A 40 -23.05 -19.73 8.33
CA GLY A 40 -24.05 -20.79 8.17
C GLY A 40 -25.48 -20.26 8.04
N ARG A 41 -26.35 -20.92 7.26
CA ARG A 41 -27.79 -20.64 7.31
C ARG A 41 -28.35 -20.82 8.72
N GLN A 42 -27.97 -21.91 9.39
CA GLN A 42 -28.34 -22.19 10.78
C GLN A 42 -27.84 -21.10 11.74
N THR A 43 -26.60 -20.62 11.59
CA THR A 43 -26.04 -19.53 12.41
C THR A 43 -26.81 -18.23 12.20
N VAL A 44 -27.14 -17.91 10.94
CA VAL A 44 -27.92 -16.72 10.59
C VAL A 44 -29.33 -16.80 11.19
N GLU A 45 -30.00 -17.94 11.10
CA GLU A 45 -31.33 -18.15 11.67
C GLU A 45 -31.31 -18.05 13.20
N LYS A 46 -30.25 -18.56 13.87
CA LYS A 46 -30.03 -18.38 15.31
C LYS A 46 -29.98 -16.88 15.68
N VAL A 47 -29.15 -16.10 15.00
CA VAL A 47 -29.01 -14.66 15.27
C VAL A 47 -30.30 -13.89 14.95
N ARG A 48 -31.03 -14.27 13.89
CA ARG A 48 -32.35 -13.71 13.58
C ARG A 48 -33.34 -13.96 14.72
N ARG A 49 -33.32 -15.17 15.31
CA ARG A 49 -34.16 -15.53 16.45
C ARG A 49 -33.79 -14.75 17.71
N GLU A 50 -32.48 -14.60 18.00
CA GLU A 50 -31.98 -13.78 19.11
C GLU A 50 -32.49 -12.33 19.03
N LEU A 51 -32.64 -11.78 17.83
CA LEU A 51 -33.15 -10.43 17.59
C LEU A 51 -34.68 -10.34 17.47
N GLY A 52 -35.42 -11.44 17.67
CA GLY A 52 -36.88 -11.46 17.56
C GLY A 52 -37.42 -11.37 16.12
N HIS A 53 -36.69 -11.93 15.15
CA HIS A 53 -37.04 -11.96 13.73
C HIS A 53 -37.41 -10.58 13.14
N PRO A 54 -36.49 -9.59 13.22
CA PRO A 54 -36.77 -8.28 12.66
C PRO A 54 -36.95 -8.36 11.14
N ASP A 55 -37.82 -7.50 10.61
CA ASP A 55 -37.89 -7.26 9.17
C ASP A 55 -36.58 -6.62 8.66
N SER A 56 -36.40 -6.56 7.34
CA SER A 56 -35.16 -6.04 6.73
C SER A 56 -35.00 -4.53 6.80
N ARG A 57 -35.99 -3.79 7.35
CA ARG A 57 -35.96 -2.32 7.35
C ARG A 57 -34.95 -1.85 8.40
N PRO A 58 -34.04 -0.92 8.04
CA PRO A 58 -32.96 -0.52 8.94
C PRO A 58 -33.41 -0.06 10.33
N ASN A 59 -34.51 0.71 10.42
CA ASN A 59 -35.04 1.20 11.69
C ASN A 59 -35.55 0.07 12.61
N ARG A 60 -36.14 -0.99 12.04
CA ARG A 60 -36.64 -2.14 12.80
C ARG A 60 -35.49 -3.01 13.27
N ILE A 61 -34.47 -3.21 12.43
CA ILE A 61 -33.25 -3.93 12.81
C ILE A 61 -32.52 -3.19 13.94
N TRP A 62 -32.31 -1.88 13.82
CA TRP A 62 -31.67 -1.10 14.88
C TRP A 62 -32.49 -1.11 16.18
N SER A 63 -33.82 -0.99 16.09
CA SER A 63 -34.69 -1.14 17.25
C SER A 63 -34.61 -2.53 17.89
N ALA A 64 -34.45 -3.60 17.08
CA ALA A 64 -34.29 -4.96 17.59
C ALA A 64 -32.95 -5.14 18.30
N ILE A 65 -31.86 -4.66 17.70
CA ILE A 65 -30.52 -4.64 18.31
C ILE A 65 -30.53 -3.86 19.63
N ARG A 66 -31.23 -2.73 19.67
CA ARG A 66 -31.39 -1.93 20.88
C ARG A 66 -32.12 -2.71 21.98
N ARG A 67 -33.23 -3.39 21.66
CA ARG A 67 -34.03 -4.13 22.66
C ARG A 67 -33.45 -5.47 23.07
N MET A 68 -32.48 -5.99 22.33
CA MET A 68 -31.84 -7.27 22.62
C MET A 68 -31.16 -7.19 23.99
N ASP A 69 -31.62 -7.97 24.95
CA ASP A 69 -30.98 -8.02 26.27
C ASP A 69 -29.57 -8.61 26.10
N SER A 70 -28.56 -7.86 26.51
CA SER A 70 -27.17 -8.25 26.28
C SER A 70 -26.24 -7.53 27.25
N PRO A 71 -25.68 -8.26 28.25
CA PRO A 71 -24.71 -7.69 29.18
C PRO A 71 -23.39 -7.33 28.48
N GLU A 72 -23.22 -7.76 27.22
CA GLU A 72 -22.05 -7.47 26.39
C GLU A 72 -21.87 -5.96 26.08
N ALA A 73 -22.85 -5.12 26.38
CA ALA A 73 -22.80 -3.67 26.17
C ALA A 73 -22.76 -2.84 27.47
N ASP A 74 -22.89 -3.48 28.63
CA ASP A 74 -23.01 -2.82 29.93
C ASP A 74 -21.75 -2.03 30.31
N TRP A 75 -20.60 -2.37 29.71
CA TRP A 75 -19.35 -1.64 29.88
C TRP A 75 -19.42 -0.16 29.44
N ALA A 76 -20.38 0.17 28.57
CA ALA A 76 -20.62 1.53 28.09
C ALA A 76 -21.49 2.34 29.06
N THR A 77 -22.05 1.69 30.08
CA THR A 77 -22.68 2.35 31.23
C THR A 77 -21.75 2.28 32.43
N ARG A 78 -21.74 3.35 33.21
CA ARG A 78 -20.86 3.50 34.34
C ARG A 78 -21.46 2.93 35.62
N VAL A 79 -20.57 2.39 36.45
CA VAL A 79 -20.92 1.87 37.79
C VAL A 79 -20.46 2.85 38.89
N ARG A 80 -19.60 3.82 38.57
CA ARG A 80 -19.07 4.80 39.53
C ARG A 80 -19.09 6.22 38.95
N PRO A 81 -19.31 7.25 39.80
CA PRO A 81 -19.09 8.65 39.42
C PRO A 81 -17.61 8.85 39.06
N TYR A 82 -17.31 9.88 38.28
CA TYR A 82 -15.90 10.25 38.06
C TYR A 82 -15.29 10.98 39.23
N ASP A 83 -13.98 10.88 39.31
CA ASP A 83 -13.15 11.80 40.09
C ASP A 83 -13.33 13.22 39.54
N THR A 84 -13.54 14.17 40.45
CA THR A 84 -13.60 15.59 40.10
C THR A 84 -12.25 16.01 39.56
N ILE A 85 -12.18 16.36 38.27
CA ILE A 85 -10.94 16.87 37.68
C ILE A 85 -10.82 18.35 38.06
N ASP A 86 -9.94 18.65 39.02
CA ASP A 86 -9.59 20.02 39.36
C ASP A 86 -8.85 20.67 38.19
N ARG A 87 -9.48 21.68 37.57
CA ARG A 87 -8.95 22.42 36.43
C ARG A 87 -8.54 23.82 36.87
N ILE A 88 -7.31 24.20 36.53
CA ILE A 88 -6.69 25.49 36.90
C ILE A 88 -7.53 26.69 36.42
N SER A 89 -8.19 26.57 35.27
CA SER A 89 -8.91 27.66 34.59
C SER A 89 -10.43 27.65 34.80
N GLY A 90 -10.94 26.83 35.73
CA GLY A 90 -12.37 26.53 35.85
C GLY A 90 -12.84 25.49 34.82
N SER A 91 -14.11 25.07 34.93
CA SER A 91 -14.70 24.06 34.03
C SER A 91 -14.97 24.65 32.64
N PRO A 92 -14.42 24.04 31.56
CA PRO A 92 -14.83 24.33 30.18
C PRO A 92 -16.36 24.24 30.02
N PRO A 93 -16.94 24.92 29.01
CA PRO A 93 -18.35 24.80 28.71
C PRO A 93 -18.70 23.36 28.28
N SER A 94 -19.99 23.02 28.34
CA SER A 94 -20.50 21.78 27.75
C SER A 94 -20.16 21.70 26.27
N TRP A 95 -19.82 20.51 25.78
CA TRP A 95 -19.55 20.30 24.36
C TRP A 95 -20.84 20.40 23.55
N GLU A 96 -20.88 21.33 22.61
CA GLU A 96 -21.99 21.57 21.71
C GLU A 96 -21.49 21.70 20.27
N ILE A 97 -22.33 21.30 19.31
CA ILE A 97 -22.04 21.38 17.86
C ILE A 97 -23.25 22.01 17.17
N GLU A 98 -22.99 23.11 16.45
CA GLU A 98 -23.96 23.80 15.59
C GLU A 98 -23.93 23.24 14.16
N ASP A 99 -24.97 23.55 13.37
CA ASP A 99 -25.06 23.04 12.00
C ASP A 99 -23.93 23.58 11.10
N GLU A 100 -23.50 24.82 11.32
CA GLU A 100 -22.37 25.41 10.60
C GLU A 100 -21.03 24.75 10.99
N ASP A 101 -20.86 24.30 12.24
CA ASP A 101 -19.71 23.49 12.64
C ASP A 101 -19.72 22.13 11.92
N ILE A 102 -20.90 21.53 11.74
CA ILE A 102 -21.05 20.25 11.03
C ILE A 102 -20.61 20.36 9.57
N GLU A 103 -20.90 21.49 8.92
CA GLU A 103 -20.49 21.80 7.55
C GLU A 103 -18.99 22.01 7.46
N LEU A 104 -18.42 22.81 8.37
CA LEU A 104 -16.97 23.02 8.49
C LEU A 104 -16.21 21.69 8.68
N MET A 105 -16.66 20.84 9.61
CA MET A 105 -16.05 19.53 9.85
C MET A 105 -16.21 18.57 8.66
N ALA A 106 -17.28 18.73 7.87
CA ALA A 106 -17.52 17.90 6.69
C ALA A 106 -16.68 18.32 5.48
N SER A 107 -16.46 19.63 5.30
CA SER A 107 -15.64 20.19 4.21
C SER A 107 -14.15 19.95 4.44
N ARG A 108 -13.71 19.88 5.71
CA ARG A 108 -12.29 19.82 6.12
C ARG A 108 -11.47 21.00 5.60
N SER A 109 -12.11 22.07 5.16
CA SER A 109 -11.46 23.31 4.71
C SER A 109 -11.53 24.33 5.84
N ILE A 110 -10.38 24.72 6.35
CA ILE A 110 -10.24 25.68 7.46
C ILE A 110 -9.93 27.09 6.91
N ALA A 111 -9.59 27.21 5.62
CA ALA A 111 -9.06 28.44 5.02
C ALA A 111 -10.03 29.63 5.04
N GLU A 112 -11.34 29.37 5.01
CA GLU A 112 -12.40 30.41 4.96
C GLU A 112 -13.26 30.40 6.23
N ALA A 113 -12.88 29.64 7.26
CA ALA A 113 -13.68 29.47 8.46
C ALA A 113 -13.50 30.64 9.43
N ASP A 114 -14.61 31.07 10.04
CA ASP A 114 -14.59 32.11 11.08
C ASP A 114 -13.62 31.76 12.23
N THR A 115 -12.74 32.70 12.55
CA THR A 115 -11.69 32.53 13.57
C THR A 115 -12.24 32.29 14.97
N ASP A 116 -13.38 32.88 15.32
CA ASP A 116 -13.94 32.73 16.66
C ASP A 116 -14.60 31.35 16.82
N ARG A 117 -15.29 30.88 15.78
CA ARG A 117 -15.74 29.48 15.70
C ARG A 117 -14.58 28.48 15.80
N LEU A 118 -13.50 28.69 15.07
CA LEU A 118 -12.32 27.82 15.15
C LEU A 118 -11.74 27.80 16.57
N ARG A 119 -11.60 28.95 17.22
CA ARG A 119 -11.14 29.05 18.61
C ARG A 119 -12.06 28.33 19.58
N ARG A 120 -13.38 28.43 19.40
CA ARG A 120 -14.36 27.70 20.22
C ARG A 120 -14.17 26.19 20.09
N LEU A 121 -14.11 25.67 18.87
CA LEU A 121 -13.91 24.24 18.62
C LEU A 121 -12.55 23.73 19.16
N GLN A 122 -11.50 24.56 19.04
CA GLN A 122 -10.17 24.28 19.57
C GLN A 122 -10.13 24.26 21.10
N ARG A 123 -10.79 25.21 21.77
CA ARG A 123 -10.97 25.20 23.24
C ARG A 123 -11.74 23.97 23.70
N GLY A 124 -12.69 23.54 22.87
CA GLY A 124 -13.50 22.36 23.13
C GLY A 124 -14.45 22.54 24.32
N GLY A 125 -14.96 21.41 24.80
CA GLY A 125 -15.96 21.38 25.85
C GLY A 125 -16.03 20.03 26.54
N ILE A 126 -16.81 19.97 27.62
CA ILE A 126 -16.97 18.78 28.45
C ILE A 126 -18.15 17.95 27.93
N LEU A 127 -17.95 16.65 27.76
CA LEU A 127 -19.03 15.69 27.55
C LEU A 127 -19.80 15.46 28.87
N PRO A 128 -21.03 14.89 28.85
CA PRO A 128 -21.83 14.69 30.07
C PRO A 128 -21.10 13.89 31.14
N ASP A 129 -20.13 13.11 30.70
CA ASP A 129 -19.31 12.39 31.61
C ASP A 129 -18.23 13.26 32.28
N GLY A 130 -17.69 14.32 31.71
CA GLY A 130 -16.56 15.05 32.31
C GLY A 130 -15.29 15.02 31.46
N SER A 131 -15.25 14.11 30.48
CA SER A 131 -14.17 14.05 29.49
C SER A 131 -14.21 15.28 28.59
N HIS A 132 -13.03 15.75 28.20
CA HIS A 132 -12.86 16.95 27.39
C HIS A 132 -12.69 16.56 25.92
N LEU A 133 -13.60 17.04 25.08
CA LEU A 133 -13.56 16.86 23.63
C LEU A 133 -13.21 18.20 22.98
N SER A 134 -12.26 18.19 22.05
CA SER A 134 -11.93 19.35 21.23
C SER A 134 -11.72 18.97 19.77
N TRP A 135 -11.84 19.96 18.89
CA TRP A 135 -11.58 19.81 17.46
C TRP A 135 -10.65 20.90 16.97
N ALA A 136 -9.51 20.48 16.41
CA ALA A 136 -8.49 21.37 15.89
C ALA A 136 -7.84 20.74 14.65
N ASP A 137 -7.57 21.57 13.63
CA ASP A 137 -6.87 21.15 12.41
C ASP A 137 -7.45 19.87 11.77
N GLY A 138 -8.78 19.79 11.70
CA GLY A 138 -9.48 18.65 11.11
C GLY A 138 -9.48 17.37 11.95
N ARG A 139 -8.98 17.39 13.19
CA ARG A 139 -8.87 16.22 14.08
C ARG A 139 -9.60 16.46 15.39
N PHE A 140 -10.20 15.39 15.93
CA PHE A 140 -10.75 15.40 17.28
C PHE A 140 -9.71 14.88 18.27
N THR A 141 -9.68 15.48 19.46
CA THR A 141 -8.94 14.98 20.61
C THR A 141 -9.88 14.84 21.80
N LEU A 142 -9.77 13.72 22.50
CA LEU A 142 -10.56 13.37 23.68
C LEU A 142 -9.60 13.12 24.84
N ASP A 143 -9.57 14.03 25.82
CA ASP A 143 -8.56 14.06 26.88
C ASP A 143 -7.12 13.94 26.36
N GLY A 144 -6.82 14.64 25.25
CA GLY A 144 -5.53 14.58 24.57
C GLY A 144 -5.31 13.37 23.65
N ILE A 145 -6.22 12.39 23.62
CA ILE A 145 -6.14 11.22 22.74
C ILE A 145 -6.77 11.57 21.38
N THR A 146 -6.02 11.43 20.30
CA THR A 146 -6.59 11.63 18.95
C THR A 146 -7.61 10.54 18.63
N VAL A 147 -8.83 10.94 18.28
CA VAL A 147 -9.94 10.03 18.01
C VAL A 147 -10.69 10.41 16.74
N GLU A 148 -11.35 9.44 16.12
CA GLU A 148 -12.33 9.69 15.08
C GLU A 148 -13.73 9.64 15.70
N VAL A 149 -14.49 10.73 15.57
CA VAL A 149 -15.79 10.90 16.23
C VAL A 149 -16.90 10.94 15.18
N PRO A 150 -17.97 10.14 15.31
CA PRO A 150 -19.19 10.30 14.52
C PRO A 150 -20.00 11.51 15.03
N TYR A 151 -19.46 12.72 14.81
CA TYR A 151 -19.92 13.96 15.42
C TYR A 151 -21.38 14.33 15.12
N ARG A 152 -21.95 13.92 13.98
CA ARG A 152 -23.39 14.10 13.70
C ARG A 152 -24.25 13.19 14.57
N GLY A 153 -23.81 11.96 14.80
CA GLY A 153 -24.49 11.02 15.68
C GLY A 153 -24.34 11.42 17.15
N LEU A 154 -23.16 11.89 17.54
CA LEU A 154 -22.89 12.41 18.88
C LEU A 154 -23.75 13.64 19.17
N GLY A 155 -23.84 14.60 18.24
CA GLY A 155 -24.72 15.76 18.41
C GLY A 155 -26.19 15.39 18.58
N LYS A 156 -26.70 14.40 17.82
CA LYS A 156 -28.06 13.87 18.01
C LYS A 156 -28.26 13.23 19.39
N LEU A 157 -27.22 12.59 19.92
CA LEU A 157 -27.25 11.98 21.25
C LEU A 157 -27.28 13.05 22.32
N LEU A 158 -26.34 13.98 22.33
CA LEU A 158 -26.21 15.01 23.37
C LEU A 158 -27.43 15.94 23.45
N LYS A 159 -28.19 16.11 22.37
CA LYS A 159 -29.47 16.84 22.37
C LYS A 159 -30.63 16.11 23.09
N ARG A 160 -30.47 14.85 23.48
CA ARG A 160 -31.51 14.09 24.20
C ARG A 160 -31.53 14.48 25.68
N LYS A 161 -32.74 14.60 26.23
CA LYS A 161 -32.97 15.06 27.61
C LYS A 161 -32.86 13.97 28.70
N ARG A 162 -32.80 12.68 28.34
CA ARG A 162 -32.88 11.56 29.30
C ARG A 162 -32.04 10.37 28.86
N GLY A 163 -31.58 9.57 29.82
CA GLY A 163 -30.95 8.26 29.60
C GLY A 163 -29.50 8.32 29.11
N LEU A 164 -28.78 9.41 29.43
CA LEU A 164 -27.38 9.62 29.03
C LEU A 164 -26.44 9.88 30.21
N GLU A 165 -26.98 9.97 31.42
CA GLU A 165 -26.25 10.35 32.65
C GLU A 165 -25.16 9.34 32.98
N ASP A 166 -25.47 8.05 32.82
CA ASP A 166 -24.55 6.96 33.16
C ASP A 166 -23.66 6.52 31.99
N VAL A 167 -23.69 7.21 30.84
CA VAL A 167 -22.93 6.76 29.66
C VAL A 167 -21.44 7.07 29.80
N ASP A 168 -20.60 6.06 29.61
CA ASP A 168 -19.15 6.22 29.57
C ASP A 168 -18.66 6.76 28.22
N TRP A 169 -18.87 8.06 27.96
CA TRP A 169 -18.57 8.68 26.66
C TRP A 169 -17.11 8.54 26.26
N LYS A 170 -16.18 8.73 27.20
CA LYS A 170 -14.75 8.52 26.95
C LYS A 170 -14.50 7.14 26.38
N LYS A 171 -14.86 6.08 27.12
CA LYS A 171 -14.61 4.69 26.74
C LYS A 171 -15.36 4.30 25.46
N LEU A 172 -16.60 4.76 25.30
CA LEU A 172 -17.40 4.50 24.10
C LEU A 172 -16.76 5.11 22.84
N LEU A 173 -16.36 6.38 22.89
CA LEU A 173 -15.81 7.08 21.72
C LEU A 173 -14.42 6.56 21.33
N ILE A 174 -13.54 6.26 22.30
CA ILE A 174 -12.24 5.62 21.97
C ILE A 174 -12.44 4.23 21.35
N SER A 175 -13.43 3.47 21.81
CA SER A 175 -13.73 2.13 21.27
C SER A 175 -14.33 2.22 19.86
N VAL A 176 -15.23 3.17 19.61
CA VAL A 176 -15.75 3.50 18.27
C VAL A 176 -14.61 3.90 17.33
N SER A 177 -13.68 4.75 17.79
CA SER A 177 -12.52 5.18 17.01
C SER A 177 -11.62 3.98 16.65
N LEU A 178 -11.34 3.10 17.62
CA LEU A 178 -10.54 1.89 17.40
C LEU A 178 -11.19 0.94 16.40
N ALA A 179 -12.50 0.70 16.50
CA ALA A 179 -13.25 -0.18 15.59
C ALA A 179 -13.33 0.34 14.14
N ASN A 180 -13.16 1.64 13.96
CA ASN A 180 -13.08 2.29 12.65
C ASN A 180 -11.68 2.18 12.01
N LYS A 181 -10.61 1.87 12.77
CA LYS A 181 -9.26 1.72 12.22
C LYS A 181 -9.16 0.58 11.21
N ARG A 182 -8.24 0.73 10.26
CA ARG A 182 -8.03 -0.20 9.13
C ARG A 182 -6.55 -0.44 8.91
N PHE A 183 -6.19 -1.71 8.85
CA PHE A 183 -4.84 -2.20 8.71
C PHE A 183 -4.83 -3.19 7.56
N ARG A 184 -4.42 -2.71 6.39
CA ARG A 184 -4.39 -3.52 5.17
C ARG A 184 -3.08 -4.30 5.11
N GLY A 185 -3.18 -5.62 5.09
CA GLY A 185 -2.05 -6.48 4.76
C GLY A 185 -1.56 -6.28 3.32
N PRO A 186 -0.45 -6.91 2.95
CA PRO A 186 -0.02 -6.98 1.56
C PRO A 186 -1.09 -7.75 0.78
N ASP A 187 -1.44 -7.31 -0.42
CA ASP A 187 -2.39 -7.96 -1.34
C ASP A 187 -1.91 -9.37 -1.79
N ARG A 188 -1.77 -10.33 -0.86
CA ARG A 188 -1.20 -11.66 -1.13
C ARG A 188 -2.25 -12.70 -1.50
N ARG A 189 -3.50 -12.60 -1.02
CA ARG A 189 -4.50 -13.67 -1.24
C ARG A 189 -5.53 -13.41 -2.33
N ASN A 190 -5.76 -12.17 -2.76
CA ASN A 190 -6.68 -11.84 -3.87
C ASN A 190 -6.53 -10.38 -4.28
N ARG A 191 -5.90 -10.07 -5.42
CA ARG A 191 -5.70 -8.69 -5.94
C ARG A 191 -7.01 -8.00 -6.42
N GLY A 192 -8.17 -8.37 -5.89
CA GLY A 192 -9.44 -7.75 -6.28
C GLY A 192 -10.63 -8.04 -5.38
N ALA A 193 -10.67 -9.20 -4.70
CA ALA A 193 -11.68 -9.51 -3.70
C ALA A 193 -11.05 -9.51 -2.31
N GLY A 194 -11.63 -8.78 -1.35
CA GLY A 194 -11.03 -8.58 -0.03
C GLY A 194 -10.49 -7.18 0.24
N ARG A 195 -10.79 -6.18 -0.61
CA ARG A 195 -10.55 -4.75 -0.28
C ARG A 195 -11.20 -4.29 1.03
N GLU A 196 -12.10 -5.10 1.58
CA GLU A 196 -12.89 -4.84 2.79
C GLU A 196 -12.64 -5.90 3.87
N THR A 197 -11.41 -6.42 3.96
CA THR A 197 -10.88 -7.07 5.16
C THR A 197 -9.77 -6.22 5.77
N THR A 198 -9.55 -6.38 7.07
CA THR A 198 -8.52 -5.68 7.83
C THR A 198 -7.92 -6.64 8.84
N ILE A 199 -6.65 -6.43 9.21
CA ILE A 199 -6.15 -7.03 10.45
C ILE A 199 -6.96 -6.45 11.60
N HIS A 200 -7.36 -7.30 12.53
CA HIS A 200 -8.15 -6.90 13.68
C HIS A 200 -7.42 -5.82 14.50
N PRO A 201 -8.03 -4.65 14.78
CA PRO A 201 -7.35 -3.53 15.43
C PRO A 201 -6.84 -3.87 16.84
N VAL A 202 -7.60 -4.67 17.61
CA VAL A 202 -7.19 -5.10 18.96
C VAL A 202 -5.93 -5.97 18.93
N ALA A 203 -5.72 -6.74 17.87
CA ALA A 203 -4.50 -7.53 17.73
C ALA A 203 -3.25 -6.63 17.69
N LEU A 204 -3.36 -5.42 17.13
CA LEU A 204 -2.21 -4.51 16.97
C LEU A 204 -1.87 -3.68 18.22
N ILE A 205 -2.81 -3.54 19.17
CA ILE A 205 -2.55 -2.84 20.45
C ILE A 205 -2.12 -3.82 21.56
N ARG A 206 -2.19 -5.13 21.32
CA ARG A 206 -1.80 -6.15 22.31
C ARG A 206 -0.28 -6.36 22.31
N PRO A 207 0.41 -6.12 23.45
CA PRO A 207 1.84 -6.38 23.59
C PRO A 207 2.20 -7.87 23.56
N ASN A 208 1.21 -8.76 23.77
CA ASN A 208 1.42 -10.22 23.89
C ASN A 208 1.44 -10.98 22.55
N LEU A 209 1.25 -10.33 21.41
CA LEU A 209 1.71 -10.90 20.15
C LEU A 209 3.24 -10.79 20.18
N GLY A 210 3.91 -11.81 20.72
CA GLY A 210 5.30 -11.73 21.21
C GLY A 210 6.38 -11.20 20.24
N PRO A 211 7.67 -11.23 20.62
CA PRO A 211 8.79 -10.64 19.88
C PRO A 211 8.91 -11.03 18.38
N LEU A 212 8.25 -12.11 17.97
CA LEU A 212 8.18 -12.60 16.58
C LEU A 212 7.09 -11.94 15.72
N ALA A 213 6.12 -11.25 16.32
CA ALA A 213 5.01 -10.63 15.61
C ALA A 213 5.41 -9.33 14.91
N TYR A 214 6.28 -8.52 15.52
CA TYR A 214 6.77 -7.28 14.90
C TYR A 214 7.53 -7.53 13.58
N PRO A 215 8.54 -8.41 13.51
CA PRO A 215 9.22 -8.75 12.24
C PRO A 215 8.25 -9.33 11.20
N ARG A 216 7.28 -10.15 11.63
CA ARG A 216 6.23 -10.69 10.74
C ARG A 216 5.28 -9.61 10.25
N MET A 217 4.91 -8.63 11.08
CA MET A 217 4.14 -7.47 10.65
C MET A 217 4.92 -6.62 9.62
N TYR A 218 6.20 -6.34 9.85
CA TYR A 218 7.04 -5.64 8.85
C TYR A 218 7.14 -6.42 7.52
N GLY A 219 7.31 -7.75 7.57
CA GLY A 219 7.32 -8.61 6.39
C GLY A 219 5.95 -8.74 5.70
N TYR A 220 4.87 -8.64 6.49
CA TYR A 220 3.50 -8.64 6.02
C TYR A 220 3.20 -7.29 5.34
N PHE A 221 3.21 -6.17 6.03
CA PHE A 221 2.87 -4.85 5.44
C PHE A 221 3.81 -4.37 4.32
N GLY A 222 4.92 -5.07 4.09
CA GLY A 222 5.89 -4.78 3.05
C GLY A 222 6.85 -3.70 3.54
N GLY A 223 8.16 -3.99 3.49
CA GLY A 223 9.23 -3.19 4.10
C GLY A 223 9.50 -1.80 3.50
N ARG A 224 8.50 -1.13 2.93
CA ARG A 224 8.61 0.24 2.38
C ARG A 224 7.87 1.30 3.19
N ARG A 225 7.01 0.94 4.16
CA ARG A 225 6.39 1.90 5.11
C ARG A 225 6.17 1.24 6.47
N GLN A 226 6.54 1.93 7.54
CA GLN A 226 6.13 1.53 8.89
C GLN A 226 4.59 1.57 8.94
N PRO A 227 3.90 0.54 9.46
CA PRO A 227 2.47 0.61 9.66
C PRO A 227 2.19 1.74 10.67
N ASP A 228 1.23 2.62 10.40
CA ASP A 228 0.70 3.55 11.40
C ASP A 228 0.00 2.73 12.49
N LEU A 229 0.77 2.23 13.46
CA LEU A 229 0.23 1.44 14.54
C LEU A 229 -0.70 2.31 15.39
N PRO A 230 -1.83 1.76 15.85
CA PRO A 230 -2.75 2.48 16.71
C PRO A 230 -2.04 2.84 18.03
N ASN A 231 -1.88 4.15 18.31
CA ASN A 231 -1.34 4.64 19.58
C ASN A 231 -2.41 4.64 20.69
N TYR A 232 -3.05 3.49 20.91
CA TYR A 232 -4.04 3.29 21.97
C TYR A 232 -3.46 2.39 23.05
N ASN A 233 -3.58 2.81 24.31
CA ASN A 233 -3.20 2.00 25.45
C ASN A 233 -4.33 1.01 25.80
N GLN A 234 -3.99 -0.25 26.04
CA GLN A 234 -4.95 -1.31 26.41
C GLN A 234 -5.73 -0.97 27.68
N LEU A 235 -5.05 -0.33 28.64
CA LEU A 235 -5.63 0.03 29.94
C LEU A 235 -6.81 0.98 29.82
N TRP A 236 -6.92 1.73 28.71
CA TRP A 236 -8.06 2.60 28.46
C TRP A 236 -9.37 1.82 28.21
N PHE A 237 -9.28 0.52 27.94
CA PHE A 237 -10.41 -0.35 27.64
C PHE A 237 -10.65 -1.42 28.72
N GLU A 238 -10.01 -1.28 29.89
CA GLU A 238 -10.22 -2.20 31.01
C GLU A 238 -11.70 -2.26 31.43
N GLY A 239 -12.19 -3.47 31.67
CA GLY A 239 -13.60 -3.74 31.99
C GLY A 239 -14.56 -3.63 30.80
N ALA A 240 -14.05 -3.43 29.58
CA ALA A 240 -14.87 -3.58 28.39
C ALA A 240 -15.02 -5.06 28.04
N SER A 241 -16.26 -5.54 27.92
CA SER A 241 -16.58 -6.94 27.63
C SER A 241 -15.81 -7.50 26.41
N TRP A 242 -15.68 -6.69 25.35
CA TRP A 242 -14.93 -7.11 24.17
C TRP A 242 -13.44 -7.25 24.44
N MET A 243 -12.85 -6.44 25.33
CA MET A 243 -11.44 -6.49 25.70
C MET A 243 -11.17 -7.66 26.63
N ASP A 244 -12.05 -7.90 27.59
CA ASP A 244 -11.99 -9.04 28.52
C ASP A 244 -12.07 -10.37 27.73
N ALA A 245 -12.94 -10.41 26.72
CA ALA A 245 -13.03 -11.56 25.81
C ALA A 245 -11.73 -11.88 25.07
N TRP A 246 -10.77 -10.97 24.94
CA TRP A 246 -9.43 -11.27 24.42
C TRP A 246 -8.47 -11.84 25.48
N GLY A 247 -8.70 -11.55 26.76
CA GLY A 247 -7.96 -12.11 27.88
C GLY A 247 -8.21 -13.62 28.03
N ASP A 248 -9.47 -14.02 27.93
CA ASP A 248 -9.91 -15.41 28.08
C ASP A 248 -9.54 -16.28 26.87
N ASN A 249 -9.43 -15.67 25.69
CA ASN A 249 -9.16 -16.34 24.42
C ASN A 249 -7.66 -16.37 24.10
N ARG A 250 -6.86 -17.01 24.96
CA ARG A 250 -5.39 -17.09 24.82
C ARG A 250 -4.91 -17.82 23.55
N GLN A 251 -5.77 -18.58 22.87
CA GLN A 251 -5.45 -19.37 21.67
C GLN A 251 -5.74 -18.66 20.33
N VAL A 252 -6.10 -17.37 20.34
CA VAL A 252 -6.55 -16.69 19.11
C VAL A 252 -5.45 -16.58 18.06
N PHE A 253 -4.17 -16.46 18.45
CA PHE A 253 -3.05 -16.31 17.54
C PHE A 253 -2.12 -17.53 17.57
N ASN A 254 -2.14 -18.34 16.50
CA ASN A 254 -1.25 -19.48 16.31
C ASN A 254 0.07 -19.13 15.59
N GLY A 255 0.39 -17.84 15.47
CA GLY A 255 1.56 -17.36 14.74
C GLY A 255 1.27 -16.87 13.32
N ASP A 256 0.08 -17.12 12.77
CA ASP A 256 -0.34 -16.62 11.46
C ASP A 256 -1.18 -15.34 11.59
N LEU A 257 -0.77 -14.28 10.89
CA LEU A 257 -1.54 -13.02 10.84
C LEU A 257 -2.84 -13.19 10.05
N ASP A 258 -2.93 -14.21 9.20
CA ASP A 258 -4.15 -14.52 8.45
C ASP A 258 -5.31 -14.92 9.39
N ASP A 259 -5.02 -15.47 10.58
CA ASP A 259 -6.01 -15.78 11.61
C ASP A 259 -6.62 -14.52 12.25
N MET A 260 -5.92 -13.37 12.15
CA MET A 260 -6.35 -12.08 12.69
C MET A 260 -7.14 -11.24 11.69
N VAL A 261 -7.36 -11.75 10.48
CA VAL A 261 -8.06 -11.00 9.43
C VAL A 261 -9.56 -11.07 9.68
N VAL A 262 -10.21 -9.91 9.72
CA VAL A 262 -11.65 -9.78 9.92
C VAL A 262 -12.29 -8.87 8.86
N PRO A 263 -13.62 -8.94 8.67
CA PRO A 263 -14.32 -8.00 7.82
C PRO A 263 -14.17 -6.56 8.32
N THR A 264 -14.01 -5.64 7.38
CA THR A 264 -14.06 -4.19 7.61
C THR A 264 -15.52 -3.80 7.92
N ALA A 265 -15.84 -3.64 9.21
CA ALA A 265 -17.22 -3.48 9.66
C ALA A 265 -17.71 -2.02 9.80
N LEU A 266 -17.08 -1.24 10.68
CA LEU A 266 -17.54 0.09 11.08
C LEU A 266 -16.79 1.25 10.44
N PHE A 267 -17.49 2.26 9.95
CA PHE A 267 -16.88 3.40 9.26
C PHE A 267 -17.41 4.71 9.82
N ILE A 268 -16.53 5.70 9.95
CA ILE A 268 -16.92 7.09 10.20
C ILE A 268 -16.75 7.85 8.89
N LYS A 269 -17.88 8.24 8.27
CA LYS A 269 -17.87 9.00 7.01
C LYS A 269 -18.84 10.17 7.11
N LYS A 270 -18.37 11.38 6.77
CA LYS A 270 -19.14 12.64 6.90
C LYS A 270 -19.77 12.80 8.29
N GLY A 271 -19.03 12.42 9.34
CA GLY A 271 -19.46 12.50 10.73
C GLY A 271 -20.53 11.50 11.17
N ARG A 272 -20.84 10.47 10.37
CA ARG A 272 -21.82 9.43 10.70
C ARG A 272 -21.12 8.11 10.94
N LEU A 273 -21.54 7.39 12.00
CA LEU A 273 -21.15 5.99 12.21
C LEU A 273 -21.95 5.12 11.25
N GLN A 274 -21.26 4.30 10.47
CA GLN A 274 -21.86 3.45 9.45
C GLN A 274 -21.40 2.01 9.59
N LEU A 275 -22.32 1.07 9.44
CA LEU A 275 -22.04 -0.36 9.33
C LEU A 275 -22.08 -0.79 7.87
N ARG A 276 -21.08 -1.54 7.42
CA ARG A 276 -21.12 -2.22 6.12
C ARG A 276 -22.02 -3.44 6.21
N VAL A 277 -23.03 -3.50 5.36
CA VAL A 277 -24.01 -4.58 5.29
C VAL A 277 -24.35 -4.93 3.84
N ARG A 278 -24.87 -6.12 3.61
CA ARG A 278 -25.39 -6.56 2.32
C ARG A 278 -26.85 -6.11 2.16
N ARG A 279 -27.16 -5.63 0.97
CA ARG A 279 -28.51 -5.29 0.47
C ARG A 279 -28.73 -6.07 -0.84
N PRO A 280 -29.97 -6.10 -1.39
CA PRO A 280 -30.22 -6.75 -2.69
C PRO A 280 -29.29 -6.28 -3.83
N GLY A 281 -28.88 -5.00 -3.81
CA GLY A 281 -27.93 -4.42 -4.77
C GLY A 281 -26.44 -4.55 -4.40
N GLY A 282 -26.09 -5.46 -3.49
CA GLY A 282 -24.72 -5.70 -3.00
C GLY A 282 -24.38 -4.99 -1.69
N TRP A 283 -23.09 -4.92 -1.38
CA TRP A 283 -22.61 -4.27 -0.15
C TRP A 283 -22.86 -2.76 -0.15
N ARG A 284 -23.34 -2.26 0.98
CA ARG A 284 -23.62 -0.83 1.23
C ARG A 284 -23.22 -0.48 2.65
N ARG A 285 -23.07 0.82 2.90
CA ARG A 285 -22.84 1.36 4.25
C ARG A 285 -24.13 2.01 4.72
N LEU A 286 -24.65 1.59 5.86
CA LEU A 286 -25.85 2.16 6.47
C LEU A 286 -25.47 2.90 7.75
N GLU A 287 -26.11 4.03 8.00
CA GLU A 287 -25.96 4.75 9.26
C GLU A 287 -26.48 3.88 10.41
N VAL A 288 -25.66 3.73 11.44
CA VAL A 288 -26.03 3.09 12.69
C VAL A 288 -26.89 4.06 13.48
N GLU A 289 -27.99 3.57 14.09
CA GLU A 289 -28.84 4.40 14.95
C GLU A 289 -28.00 5.13 15.99
N SER A 290 -28.24 6.44 16.17
CA SER A 290 -27.55 7.24 17.19
C SER A 290 -28.12 6.90 18.56
N HIS A 291 -27.68 5.79 19.16
CA HIS A 291 -28.04 5.34 20.49
C HIS A 291 -26.80 4.74 21.18
N PRO A 292 -26.46 5.08 22.44
CA PRO A 292 -25.22 4.63 23.07
C PRO A 292 -25.16 3.10 23.15
N GLU A 293 -26.27 2.47 23.55
CA GLU A 293 -26.38 1.02 23.63
C GLU A 293 -26.20 0.31 22.26
N VAL A 294 -26.73 0.88 21.17
CA VAL A 294 -26.54 0.31 19.83
C VAL A 294 -25.08 0.45 19.40
N TRP A 295 -24.45 1.58 19.70
CA TRP A 295 -23.02 1.79 19.42
C TRP A 295 -22.17 0.81 20.22
N ALA A 296 -22.45 0.66 21.51
CA ALA A 296 -21.76 -0.27 22.40
C ALA A 296 -21.87 -1.71 21.89
N LYS A 297 -23.07 -2.22 21.60
CA LYS A 297 -23.30 -3.56 21.04
C LYS A 297 -22.52 -3.78 19.74
N VAL A 298 -22.66 -2.89 18.76
CA VAL A 298 -21.99 -3.06 17.46
C VAL A 298 -20.48 -2.94 17.58
N VAL A 299 -19.96 -2.09 18.46
CA VAL A 299 -18.52 -1.97 18.76
C VAL A 299 -18.01 -3.22 19.46
N THR A 300 -18.72 -3.75 20.45
CA THR A 300 -18.40 -5.03 21.09
C THR A 300 -18.28 -6.14 20.04
N TRP A 301 -19.23 -6.20 19.11
CA TRP A 301 -19.21 -7.19 18.04
C TRP A 301 -18.04 -7.01 17.07
N ALA A 302 -17.68 -5.76 16.76
CA ALA A 302 -16.60 -5.43 15.85
C ALA A 302 -15.20 -5.59 16.47
N LEU A 303 -15.07 -5.44 17.78
CA LEU A 303 -13.79 -5.55 18.50
C LEU A 303 -13.59 -6.88 19.20
N GLY A 304 -14.59 -7.76 19.26
CA GLY A 304 -14.46 -9.11 19.81
C GLY A 304 -13.50 -9.99 18.98
N PRO A 305 -12.91 -11.06 19.57
CA PRO A 305 -11.96 -11.93 18.87
C PRO A 305 -12.50 -12.53 17.56
N PRO A 306 -11.69 -12.74 16.50
CA PRO A 306 -12.13 -13.19 15.17
C PRO A 306 -13.06 -14.43 15.15
N ASN A 307 -12.80 -15.38 16.06
CA ASN A 307 -13.52 -16.65 16.17
C ASN A 307 -14.61 -16.66 17.28
N SER A 308 -14.85 -15.52 17.93
CA SER A 308 -15.84 -15.37 18.99
C SER A 308 -17.29 -15.39 18.47
N GLU A 309 -18.25 -15.54 19.39
CA GLU A 309 -19.68 -15.37 19.07
C GLU A 309 -20.00 -13.93 18.65
N HIS A 310 -19.33 -12.93 19.23
CA HIS A 310 -19.47 -11.51 18.87
C HIS A 310 -19.19 -11.28 17.37
N GLN A 311 -18.07 -11.79 16.85
CA GLN A 311 -17.72 -11.65 15.44
C GLN A 311 -18.64 -12.48 14.52
N ARG A 312 -19.06 -13.68 14.94
CA ARG A 312 -20.08 -14.46 14.21
C ARG A 312 -21.39 -13.69 14.10
N ARG A 313 -21.86 -13.11 15.20
CA ARG A 313 -23.08 -12.29 15.25
C ARG A 313 -22.97 -11.09 14.30
N LEU A 314 -21.83 -10.37 14.33
CA LEU A 314 -21.58 -9.27 13.40
C LEU A 314 -21.70 -9.72 11.95
N ARG A 315 -21.04 -10.82 11.58
CA ARG A 315 -21.07 -11.34 10.20
C ARG A 315 -22.49 -11.73 9.78
N CYS A 316 -23.28 -12.37 10.65
CA CYS A 316 -24.69 -12.65 10.38
C CYS A 316 -25.51 -11.38 10.13
N ILE A 317 -25.33 -10.35 10.95
CA ILE A 317 -25.98 -9.04 10.82
C ILE A 317 -25.61 -8.40 9.47
N GLN A 318 -24.31 -8.38 9.17
CA GLN A 318 -23.77 -7.79 7.95
C GLN A 318 -24.25 -8.52 6.68
N GLN A 319 -24.37 -9.85 6.72
CA GLN A 319 -24.64 -10.66 5.54
C GLN A 319 -26.12 -10.79 5.22
N SER A 320 -26.99 -10.83 6.22
CA SER A 320 -28.35 -11.36 6.02
C SER A 320 -29.48 -10.49 6.57
N LEU A 321 -29.29 -9.66 7.60
CA LEU A 321 -30.43 -9.00 8.24
C LEU A 321 -31.05 -7.89 7.39
N PHE A 322 -30.22 -7.17 6.62
CA PHE A 322 -30.67 -6.03 5.82
C PHE A 322 -31.12 -6.42 4.40
N THR A 323 -31.32 -7.71 4.13
CA THR A 323 -31.78 -8.20 2.83
C THR A 323 -33.05 -9.02 2.98
N ASP A 324 -33.99 -8.80 2.06
CA ASP A 324 -35.22 -9.59 1.89
C ASP A 324 -34.99 -10.83 1.01
N THR A 325 -33.83 -10.90 0.35
CA THR A 325 -33.44 -12.06 -0.47
C THR A 325 -33.11 -13.27 0.40
N GLU A 326 -33.06 -14.45 -0.22
CA GLU A 326 -32.60 -15.69 0.40
C GLU A 326 -31.35 -15.46 1.26
N ILE A 327 -31.29 -16.18 2.40
CA ILE A 327 -30.16 -16.15 3.36
C ILE A 327 -28.83 -16.52 2.67
N GLU A 328 -28.89 -17.19 1.53
CA GLU A 328 -27.73 -17.65 0.79
C GLU A 328 -27.01 -16.50 0.07
N MET A 329 -25.71 -16.35 0.37
CA MET A 329 -24.89 -15.29 -0.23
C MET A 329 -24.52 -15.53 -1.70
N ILE A 330 -24.64 -16.77 -2.18
CA ILE A 330 -24.29 -17.21 -3.54
C ILE A 330 -25.61 -17.55 -4.24
N SER A 331 -25.87 -16.89 -5.37
CA SER A 331 -27.10 -17.11 -6.14
C SER A 331 -27.08 -18.46 -6.87
N GLY A 332 -28.26 -18.97 -7.26
CA GLY A 332 -28.35 -20.17 -8.11
C GLY A 332 -27.50 -20.11 -9.39
N PRO A 333 -27.57 -19.01 -10.18
CA PRO A 333 -26.69 -18.83 -11.34
C PRO A 333 -25.20 -18.86 -11.00
N ASP A 334 -24.78 -18.22 -9.89
CA ASP A 334 -23.38 -18.25 -9.45
C ASP A 334 -22.93 -19.66 -9.08
N ARG A 335 -23.80 -20.45 -8.41
CA ARG A 335 -23.53 -21.86 -8.09
C ARG A 335 -23.34 -22.68 -9.35
N ASN A 336 -24.24 -22.53 -10.33
CA ASN A 336 -24.15 -23.24 -11.61
C ASN A 336 -22.86 -22.90 -12.35
N GLY A 337 -22.47 -21.62 -12.38
CA GLY A 337 -21.21 -21.22 -13.01
C GLY A 337 -19.97 -21.71 -12.29
N ILE A 338 -20.00 -21.81 -10.95
CA ILE A 338 -18.92 -22.47 -10.19
C ILE A 338 -18.85 -23.97 -10.54
N GLN A 339 -19.99 -24.65 -10.67
CA GLN A 339 -20.04 -26.07 -11.04
C GLN A 339 -19.51 -26.31 -12.45
N MET A 340 -19.88 -25.47 -13.42
CA MET A 340 -19.32 -25.51 -14.79
C MET A 340 -17.80 -25.35 -14.77
N LEU A 341 -17.29 -24.32 -14.08
CA LEU A 341 -15.85 -24.09 -13.95
C LEU A 341 -15.14 -25.28 -13.30
N ARG A 342 -15.76 -25.89 -12.29
CA ARG A 342 -15.22 -27.09 -11.64
C ARG A 342 -15.13 -28.26 -12.61
N GLY A 343 -16.18 -28.51 -13.41
CA GLY A 343 -16.15 -29.55 -14.44
C GLY A 343 -14.96 -29.37 -15.37
N ILE A 344 -14.79 -28.16 -15.92
CA ILE A 344 -13.65 -27.83 -16.80
C ILE A 344 -12.30 -28.08 -16.11
N VAL A 345 -12.13 -27.63 -14.86
CA VAL A 345 -10.88 -27.80 -14.12
C VAL A 345 -10.59 -29.28 -13.81
N THR A 346 -11.63 -30.07 -13.50
CA THR A 346 -11.47 -31.48 -13.11
C THR A 346 -11.24 -32.38 -14.32
N ASP A 347 -11.89 -32.07 -15.44
CA ASP A 347 -11.87 -32.89 -16.65
C ASP A 347 -10.62 -32.64 -17.54
N ASN A 348 -9.85 -31.58 -17.25
CA ASN A 348 -8.69 -31.19 -18.06
C ASN A 348 -7.37 -31.26 -17.27
N PRO A 349 -6.43 -32.18 -17.60
CA PRO A 349 -5.15 -32.31 -16.89
C PRO A 349 -4.18 -31.14 -17.13
N ASN A 350 -4.53 -30.24 -18.04
CA ASN A 350 -3.75 -29.03 -18.35
C ASN A 350 -4.08 -27.85 -17.43
N ILE A 351 -4.92 -28.06 -16.42
CA ILE A 351 -5.33 -27.03 -15.46
C ILE A 351 -4.95 -27.46 -14.04
N ASP A 352 -4.19 -26.62 -13.34
CA ASP A 352 -3.89 -26.79 -11.92
C ASP A 352 -4.48 -25.64 -11.10
N LEU A 353 -5.00 -25.95 -9.91
CA LEU A 353 -5.42 -24.93 -8.93
C LEU A 353 -4.22 -24.45 -8.11
N GLU A 354 -4.01 -23.14 -8.05
CA GLU A 354 -3.01 -22.52 -7.17
C GLU A 354 -3.71 -21.88 -5.97
N THR A 355 -3.57 -22.47 -4.78
CA THR A 355 -4.19 -21.97 -3.53
C THR A 355 -3.52 -20.72 -2.97
N SER A 356 -2.26 -20.47 -3.31
CA SER A 356 -1.53 -19.23 -2.99
C SER A 356 -0.64 -18.89 -4.18
N PRO A 357 -0.91 -17.82 -4.95
CA PRO A 357 -1.67 -16.60 -4.61
C PRO A 357 -3.19 -16.64 -4.85
N GLY A 358 -3.78 -17.79 -5.21
CA GLY A 358 -5.20 -17.91 -5.57
C GLY A 358 -5.41 -17.74 -7.07
N GLY A 359 -5.64 -18.83 -7.81
CA GLY A 359 -5.91 -18.78 -9.25
C GLY A 359 -5.81 -20.12 -9.95
N PHE A 360 -5.81 -20.06 -11.28
CA PHE A 360 -5.77 -21.20 -12.18
C PHE A 360 -4.51 -21.13 -13.01
N ARG A 361 -3.71 -22.20 -13.00
CA ARG A 361 -2.61 -22.40 -13.90
C ARG A 361 -3.11 -23.19 -15.10
N VAL A 362 -2.90 -22.68 -16.31
CA VAL A 362 -3.44 -23.28 -17.54
C VAL A 362 -2.31 -23.50 -18.55
N ARG A 363 -2.23 -24.70 -19.11
CA ARG A 363 -1.33 -25.03 -20.24
C ARG A 363 -2.11 -24.95 -21.55
N GLY A 364 -1.74 -24.03 -22.43
CA GLY A 364 -2.36 -23.90 -23.76
C GLY A 364 -1.84 -24.92 -24.77
N SER A 365 -2.53 -25.03 -25.91
CA SER A 365 -2.18 -25.91 -27.03
C SER A 365 -0.82 -25.59 -27.65
N SER A 366 -0.33 -24.36 -27.50
CA SER A 366 1.04 -23.96 -27.87
C SER A 366 2.13 -24.50 -26.92
N GLY A 367 1.74 -25.10 -25.80
CA GLY A 367 2.61 -25.48 -24.69
C GLY A 367 2.95 -24.33 -23.75
N ALA A 368 2.51 -23.10 -24.03
CA ALA A 368 2.70 -21.96 -23.14
C ALA A 368 1.83 -22.08 -21.88
N MET A 369 2.38 -21.63 -20.76
CA MET A 369 1.73 -21.67 -19.46
C MET A 369 1.20 -20.28 -19.08
N TYR A 370 0.01 -20.25 -18.49
CA TYR A 370 -0.70 -19.06 -18.07
C TYR A 370 -1.15 -19.16 -16.62
N ARG A 371 -1.26 -18.02 -15.95
CA ARG A 371 -1.94 -17.87 -14.66
C ARG A 371 -3.14 -16.96 -14.84
N VAL A 372 -4.32 -17.46 -14.52
CA VAL A 372 -5.58 -16.73 -14.48
C VAL A 372 -5.96 -16.51 -13.02
N THR A 373 -6.04 -15.26 -12.60
CA THR A 373 -6.40 -14.88 -11.22
C THR A 373 -7.70 -14.07 -11.29
N PRO A 374 -8.77 -14.45 -10.58
CA PRO A 374 -9.94 -13.58 -10.46
C PRO A 374 -9.58 -12.27 -9.74
N GLY A 375 -10.20 -11.16 -10.12
CA GLY A 375 -9.87 -9.84 -9.57
C GLY A 375 -9.86 -8.73 -10.60
N VAL A 376 -9.57 -7.50 -10.19
CA VAL A 376 -9.64 -6.36 -11.10
C VAL A 376 -8.41 -6.33 -12.00
N GLY A 377 -8.60 -6.66 -13.28
CA GLY A 377 -7.57 -6.63 -14.31
C GLY A 377 -7.58 -5.36 -15.17
N GLY A 378 -6.70 -5.36 -16.18
CA GLY A 378 -6.63 -4.28 -17.17
C GLY A 378 -8.00 -4.10 -17.85
N HIS A 379 -8.34 -2.86 -18.21
CA HIS A 379 -9.63 -2.52 -18.82
C HIS A 379 -10.87 -2.89 -17.96
N ASN A 380 -10.71 -2.91 -16.63
CA ASN A 380 -11.77 -3.21 -15.67
C ASN A 380 -12.40 -4.61 -15.87
N THR A 381 -11.58 -5.57 -16.31
CA THR A 381 -11.94 -6.99 -16.35
C THR A 381 -11.98 -7.57 -14.94
N ARG A 382 -12.77 -8.63 -14.74
CA ARG A 382 -12.97 -9.32 -13.46
C ARG A 382 -11.96 -10.46 -13.24
N PHE A 383 -10.94 -10.54 -14.09
CA PHE A 383 -9.81 -11.45 -13.97
C PHE A 383 -8.53 -10.82 -14.51
N VAL A 384 -7.39 -11.41 -14.18
CA VAL A 384 -6.05 -11.06 -14.66
C VAL A 384 -5.41 -12.29 -15.29
N VAL A 385 -4.94 -12.18 -16.52
CA VAL A 385 -4.17 -13.24 -17.20
C VAL A 385 -2.70 -12.85 -17.25
N ARG A 386 -1.81 -13.72 -16.81
CA ARG A 386 -0.35 -13.54 -16.87
C ARG A 386 0.33 -14.74 -17.50
N GLY A 387 1.29 -14.50 -18.38
CA GLY A 387 2.18 -15.56 -18.88
C GLY A 387 3.21 -15.99 -17.84
N ILE A 388 3.45 -17.30 -17.71
CA ILE A 388 4.39 -17.89 -16.74
C ILE A 388 5.45 -18.83 -17.36
N GLY A 389 5.65 -18.82 -18.68
CA GLY A 389 6.72 -19.59 -19.37
C GLY A 389 6.26 -20.93 -19.96
N HIS A 390 7.17 -21.93 -20.00
CA HIS A 390 6.94 -23.27 -20.59
C HIS A 390 7.24 -24.48 -19.68
N SER A 391 8.13 -24.38 -18.68
CA SER A 391 8.50 -25.53 -17.84
C SER A 391 7.91 -25.47 -16.44
N GLN A 392 7.56 -26.65 -15.92
CA GLN A 392 7.17 -26.89 -14.52
C GLN A 392 8.40 -26.89 -13.58
N ALA A 393 9.61 -27.02 -14.13
CA ALA A 393 10.87 -27.20 -13.41
C ALA A 393 11.84 -26.03 -13.63
N ALA A 394 12.64 -25.75 -12.60
CA ALA A 394 13.59 -24.64 -12.41
C ALA A 394 12.97 -23.30 -11.98
N ILE A 395 12.34 -23.28 -10.80
CA ILE A 395 12.67 -22.22 -9.85
C ILE A 395 13.97 -22.68 -9.18
N PRO A 396 15.14 -22.09 -9.45
CA PRO A 396 16.34 -22.40 -8.69
C PRO A 396 16.07 -22.06 -7.22
N GLU A 397 16.37 -22.99 -6.31
CA GLU A 397 16.43 -22.69 -4.89
C GLU A 397 17.32 -21.45 -4.70
N GLY A 398 16.74 -20.36 -4.20
CA GLY A 398 17.47 -19.12 -3.91
C GLY A 398 17.17 -17.90 -4.79
N GLY A 399 16.28 -17.96 -5.78
CA GLY A 399 15.89 -16.74 -6.49
C GLY A 399 14.82 -16.90 -7.57
N VAL A 400 13.80 -16.03 -7.54
CA VAL A 400 12.86 -15.89 -8.66
C VAL A 400 13.64 -15.37 -9.87
N PRO A 401 13.63 -16.05 -11.03
CA PRO A 401 14.31 -15.54 -12.23
C PRO A 401 13.85 -14.11 -12.55
N PRO A 402 14.77 -13.18 -12.90
CA PRO A 402 14.43 -11.77 -13.14
C PRO A 402 13.30 -11.53 -14.16
N TRP A 403 13.14 -12.45 -15.12
CA TRP A 403 12.13 -12.40 -16.19
C TRP A 403 10.68 -12.61 -15.73
N HIS A 404 10.46 -12.98 -14.46
CA HIS A 404 9.14 -13.24 -13.88
C HIS A 404 8.52 -12.04 -13.15
N ARG A 405 9.27 -10.98 -12.85
CA ARG A 405 8.77 -9.94 -11.93
C ARG A 405 7.93 -8.85 -12.58
N ASP A 406 8.13 -8.52 -13.86
CA ASP A 406 7.51 -7.32 -14.47
C ASP A 406 6.90 -7.53 -15.87
N ARG A 407 6.37 -8.72 -16.19
CA ARG A 407 5.61 -8.87 -17.45
C ARG A 407 4.24 -8.19 -17.34
N PRO A 408 3.84 -7.38 -18.34
CA PRO A 408 2.48 -6.86 -18.38
C PRO A 408 1.48 -8.03 -18.48
N PRO A 409 0.28 -7.90 -17.90
CA PRO A 409 -0.79 -8.87 -18.10
C PRO A 409 -1.11 -9.05 -19.59
N ILE A 410 -1.53 -10.26 -19.97
CA ILE A 410 -2.08 -10.51 -21.31
C ILE A 410 -3.44 -9.80 -21.39
N CYS A 411 -3.62 -8.96 -22.42
CA CYS A 411 -4.82 -8.14 -22.60
C CYS A 411 -5.97 -8.98 -23.15
N VAL A 412 -6.56 -9.80 -22.31
CA VAL A 412 -7.85 -10.47 -22.58
C VAL A 412 -8.96 -9.54 -22.11
N VAL A 413 -9.72 -8.96 -23.04
CA VAL A 413 -10.77 -7.98 -22.74
C VAL A 413 -12.12 -8.68 -22.61
N GLU A 414 -12.87 -8.37 -21.55
CA GLU A 414 -14.25 -8.85 -21.42
C GLU A 414 -15.17 -8.13 -22.43
N THR A 415 -15.72 -8.90 -23.37
CA THR A 415 -16.77 -8.41 -24.28
C THR A 415 -18.06 -8.13 -23.51
N PRO A 416 -18.99 -7.30 -24.05
CA PRO A 416 -20.29 -7.06 -23.43
C PRO A 416 -21.08 -8.34 -23.13
N GLN A 417 -20.95 -9.37 -23.96
CA GLN A 417 -21.56 -10.68 -23.76
C GLN A 417 -20.92 -11.40 -22.56
N LEU A 418 -19.59 -11.42 -22.47
CA LEU A 418 -18.86 -12.03 -21.36
C LEU A 418 -19.14 -11.33 -20.02
N ARG A 419 -19.33 -10.00 -20.04
CA ARG A 419 -19.70 -9.20 -18.85
C ARG A 419 -21.07 -9.55 -18.27
N ARG A 420 -22.00 -10.07 -19.10
CA ARG A 420 -23.33 -10.49 -18.65
C ARG A 420 -23.31 -11.83 -17.91
N LEU A 421 -22.26 -12.64 -18.09
CA LEU A 421 -22.11 -13.92 -17.44
C LEU A 421 -21.67 -13.77 -15.98
N VAL A 422 -22.05 -14.74 -15.16
CA VAL A 422 -21.51 -14.89 -13.79
C VAL A 422 -20.00 -15.17 -13.87
N ILE A 423 -19.28 -14.86 -12.79
CA ILE A 423 -17.81 -14.94 -12.81
C ILE A 423 -17.30 -16.36 -13.08
N GLY A 424 -18.03 -17.39 -12.64
CA GLY A 424 -17.70 -18.80 -12.93
C GLY A 424 -17.64 -19.05 -14.43
N ASP A 425 -18.72 -18.77 -15.16
CA ASP A 425 -18.82 -18.91 -16.61
C ASP A 425 -17.80 -18.03 -17.36
N ALA A 426 -17.56 -16.82 -16.86
CA ALA A 426 -16.59 -15.91 -17.46
C ALA A 426 -15.16 -16.48 -17.36
N LEU A 427 -14.78 -16.98 -16.18
CA LEU A 427 -13.49 -17.66 -15.97
C LEU A 427 -13.40 -18.93 -16.83
N SER A 428 -14.45 -19.73 -16.87
CA SER A 428 -14.55 -20.91 -17.73
C SER A 428 -14.24 -20.58 -19.20
N THR A 429 -14.88 -19.54 -19.73
CA THR A 429 -14.69 -19.08 -21.12
C THR A 429 -13.25 -18.67 -21.38
N VAL A 430 -12.64 -17.92 -20.45
CA VAL A 430 -11.25 -17.46 -20.59
C VAL A 430 -10.28 -18.62 -20.51
N ILE A 431 -10.47 -19.55 -19.58
CA ILE A 431 -9.63 -20.74 -19.41
C ILE A 431 -9.70 -21.63 -20.67
N LEU A 432 -10.90 -21.89 -21.18
CA LEU A 432 -11.07 -22.63 -22.44
C LEU A 432 -10.39 -21.93 -23.63
N SER A 433 -10.47 -20.59 -23.69
CA SER A 433 -9.79 -19.81 -24.74
C SER A 433 -8.25 -19.93 -24.64
N LEU A 434 -7.72 -20.05 -23.42
CA LEU A 434 -6.28 -20.24 -23.19
C LEU A 434 -5.83 -21.69 -23.40
N LEU A 435 -6.70 -22.68 -23.17
CA LEU A 435 -6.44 -24.06 -23.55
C LEU A 435 -6.25 -24.18 -25.07
N ASP A 436 -7.06 -23.45 -25.86
CA ASP A 436 -6.92 -23.34 -27.32
C ASP A 436 -6.20 -22.03 -27.75
N ASP A 437 -5.06 -21.74 -27.12
CA ASP A 437 -4.34 -20.48 -27.33
C ASP A 437 -3.82 -20.28 -28.78
N LEU A 438 -3.52 -21.36 -29.51
CA LEU A 438 -3.09 -21.30 -30.91
C LEU A 438 -4.17 -20.77 -31.85
N ASN A 439 -5.44 -20.98 -31.52
CA ASN A 439 -6.57 -20.40 -32.22
C ASN A 439 -6.87 -18.99 -31.69
N SER A 440 -6.92 -18.83 -30.36
CA SER A 440 -7.22 -17.55 -29.70
C SER A 440 -6.23 -16.43 -30.03
N GLN A 441 -4.95 -16.74 -30.29
CA GLN A 441 -3.94 -15.75 -30.69
C GLN A 441 -4.27 -15.03 -32.01
N GLN A 442 -5.18 -15.56 -32.84
CA GLN A 442 -5.62 -14.88 -34.05
C GLN A 442 -6.38 -13.59 -33.72
N ARG A 443 -7.02 -13.53 -32.54
CA ARG A 443 -7.85 -12.40 -32.09
C ARG A 443 -7.24 -11.60 -30.94
N ILE A 444 -6.19 -12.12 -30.30
CA ILE A 444 -5.55 -11.49 -29.13
C ILE A 444 -4.06 -11.28 -29.41
N ASP A 445 -3.67 -10.05 -29.79
CA ASP A 445 -2.29 -9.75 -30.19
C ASP A 445 -1.28 -9.91 -29.05
N THR A 446 -1.66 -9.56 -27.82
CA THR A 446 -0.78 -9.75 -26.64
C THR A 446 -0.52 -11.22 -26.33
N LEU A 447 -1.50 -12.09 -26.61
CA LEU A 447 -1.36 -13.55 -26.51
C LEU A 447 -0.43 -14.07 -27.60
N ARG A 448 -0.62 -13.63 -28.84
CA ARG A 448 0.26 -13.96 -29.98
C ARG A 448 1.72 -13.60 -29.71
N ASN A 449 1.96 -12.38 -29.24
CA ASN A 449 3.30 -11.89 -28.92
C ASN A 449 3.93 -12.73 -27.80
N TYR A 450 3.16 -13.04 -26.76
CA TYR A 450 3.62 -13.89 -25.67
C TYR A 450 4.00 -15.29 -26.16
N ILE A 451 3.14 -15.98 -26.92
CA ILE A 451 3.42 -17.31 -27.48
C ILE A 451 4.70 -17.31 -28.31
N ARG A 452 4.90 -16.30 -29.17
CA ARG A 452 6.14 -16.15 -29.97
C ARG A 452 7.38 -15.96 -29.10
N GLU A 453 7.24 -15.21 -28.01
CA GLU A 453 8.33 -14.93 -27.09
C GLU A 453 8.75 -16.19 -26.33
N VAL A 454 7.77 -16.94 -25.81
CA VAL A 454 8.06 -18.10 -24.97
C VAL A 454 8.45 -19.32 -25.79
N ARG A 455 7.92 -19.49 -27.01
CA ARG A 455 8.14 -20.68 -27.86
C ARG A 455 9.57 -21.23 -27.72
N PRO A 456 9.75 -22.53 -27.42
CA PRO A 456 11.07 -23.12 -27.31
C PRO A 456 11.85 -22.85 -28.59
N ARG A 457 12.86 -21.98 -28.50
CA ARG A 457 13.76 -21.74 -29.63
C ARG A 457 14.60 -23.00 -29.78
N GLN A 458 14.73 -23.51 -31.00
CA GLN A 458 15.73 -24.54 -31.33
C GLN A 458 17.09 -24.13 -30.74
N ALA A 459 17.84 -25.12 -30.25
CA ALA A 459 19.15 -24.92 -29.63
C ALA A 459 19.96 -23.90 -30.43
N VAL A 460 20.14 -22.72 -29.85
CA VAL A 460 20.86 -21.62 -30.49
C VAL A 460 22.33 -22.01 -30.47
N ASP A 461 22.99 -21.86 -31.62
CA ASP A 461 24.45 -22.01 -31.76
C ASP A 461 25.17 -21.34 -30.57
N PRO A 462 26.10 -22.03 -29.88
CA PRO A 462 26.84 -21.50 -28.73
C PRO A 462 27.43 -20.11 -28.96
N GLN A 463 27.90 -19.82 -30.18
CA GLN A 463 28.50 -18.53 -30.53
C GLN A 463 27.46 -17.39 -30.56
N VAL A 464 26.23 -17.68 -30.99
CA VAL A 464 25.12 -16.71 -31.00
C VAL A 464 24.57 -16.49 -29.59
N ALA A 465 24.60 -17.53 -28.74
CA ALA A 465 24.25 -17.41 -27.33
C ALA A 465 25.26 -16.51 -26.57
N GLU A 466 26.56 -16.72 -26.77
CA GLU A 466 27.62 -15.86 -26.24
C GLU A 466 27.51 -14.43 -26.75
N PHE A 467 27.26 -14.23 -28.05
CA PHE A 467 27.08 -12.90 -28.62
C PHE A 467 25.90 -12.15 -27.98
N ARG A 468 24.75 -12.80 -27.83
CA ARG A 468 23.56 -12.20 -27.20
C ARG A 468 23.74 -11.98 -25.71
N GLN A 469 24.45 -12.86 -25.01
CA GLN A 469 24.78 -12.68 -23.61
C GLN A 469 25.74 -11.49 -23.44
N ALA A 470 26.74 -11.37 -24.31
CA ALA A 470 27.63 -10.21 -24.36
C ALA A 470 26.87 -8.92 -24.68
N GLU A 471 25.92 -8.95 -25.62
CA GLU A 471 25.09 -7.79 -25.97
C GLU A 471 24.16 -7.37 -24.83
N ASN A 472 23.54 -8.33 -24.13
CA ASN A 472 22.71 -8.08 -22.96
C ASN A 472 23.53 -7.54 -21.79
N LEU A 473 24.72 -8.10 -21.54
CA LEU A 473 25.65 -7.57 -20.55
C LEU A 473 26.11 -6.16 -20.91
N ARG A 474 26.41 -5.88 -22.19
CA ARG A 474 26.74 -4.52 -22.68
C ARG A 474 25.57 -3.56 -22.52
N PHE A 475 24.34 -3.98 -22.80
CA PHE A 475 23.13 -3.17 -22.57
C PHE A 475 22.92 -2.88 -21.08
N ARG A 476 23.12 -3.87 -20.20
CA ARG A 476 22.99 -3.72 -18.74
C ARG A 476 24.09 -2.84 -18.16
N LEU A 477 25.32 -2.95 -18.64
CA LEU A 477 26.43 -2.06 -18.28
C LEU A 477 26.15 -0.62 -18.75
N ARG A 478 25.68 -0.45 -19.99
CA ARG A 478 25.33 0.87 -20.55
C ARG A 478 24.22 1.56 -19.75
N ASN A 479 23.28 0.79 -19.21
CA ASN A 479 22.14 1.29 -18.42
C ASN A 479 22.34 1.21 -16.89
N ASN A 480 23.55 0.90 -16.41
CA ASN A 480 23.84 0.89 -14.98
C ASN A 480 24.02 2.33 -14.47
N LEU A 481 22.94 2.93 -13.99
CA LEU A 481 22.92 4.30 -13.48
C LEU A 481 23.88 4.52 -12.30
N ALA A 482 24.12 3.50 -11.47
CA ALA A 482 25.03 3.61 -10.33
C ALA A 482 26.49 3.67 -10.81
N GLU A 483 26.88 2.77 -11.71
CA GLU A 483 28.24 2.76 -12.29
C GLU A 483 28.52 4.04 -13.10
N ASN A 484 27.56 4.50 -13.90
CA ASN A 484 27.68 5.73 -14.66
C ASN A 484 27.85 6.96 -13.75
N ARG A 485 27.20 6.98 -12.57
CA ARG A 485 27.37 8.04 -11.57
C ARG A 485 28.74 7.94 -10.90
N THR A 486 29.13 6.75 -10.45
CA THR A 486 30.44 6.51 -9.83
C THR A 486 31.56 6.95 -10.76
N ARG A 487 31.63 6.39 -11.98
CA ARG A 487 32.67 6.75 -12.97
C ARG A 487 32.70 8.25 -13.26
N ARG A 488 31.54 8.90 -13.36
CA ARG A 488 31.45 10.34 -13.65
C ARG A 488 32.18 11.16 -12.58
N TYR A 489 31.90 10.91 -11.31
CA TYR A 489 32.40 11.75 -10.21
C TYR A 489 33.72 11.29 -9.59
N THR A 490 34.11 10.02 -9.76
CA THR A 490 35.37 9.49 -9.20
C THR A 490 36.47 9.28 -10.24
N VAL A 491 36.16 9.39 -11.53
CA VAL A 491 37.15 9.26 -12.61
C VAL A 491 37.15 10.48 -13.52
N LEU A 492 36.01 10.85 -14.10
CA LEU A 492 35.98 11.89 -15.12
C LEU A 492 36.22 13.30 -14.56
N PHE A 493 35.52 13.68 -13.50
CA PHE A 493 35.75 14.97 -12.83
C PHE A 493 37.17 15.08 -12.23
N PRO A 494 37.72 14.05 -11.57
CA PRO A 494 39.12 14.06 -11.16
C PRO A 494 40.14 14.18 -12.29
N ARG A 495 39.88 13.57 -13.46
CA ARG A 495 40.73 13.76 -14.65
C ARG A 495 40.66 15.20 -15.16
N PHE A 496 39.46 15.75 -15.26
CA PHE A 496 39.26 17.15 -15.63
C PHE A 496 39.95 18.11 -14.63
N TRP A 497 39.87 17.81 -13.33
CA TRP A 497 40.60 18.51 -12.28
C TRP A 497 42.12 18.51 -12.53
N GLY A 498 42.68 17.34 -12.82
CA GLY A 498 44.11 17.19 -13.12
C GLY A 498 44.57 18.02 -14.33
N VAL A 499 43.71 18.19 -15.34
CA VAL A 499 43.96 19.06 -16.50
C VAL A 499 44.00 20.53 -16.08
N LEU A 500 42.98 20.99 -15.33
CA LEU A 500 42.92 22.37 -14.84
C LEU A 500 44.15 22.78 -14.01
N LEU A 501 44.76 21.83 -13.30
CA LEU A 501 45.95 22.07 -12.48
C LEU A 501 47.26 22.12 -13.28
N ARG A 502 47.33 21.52 -14.47
CA ARG A 502 48.60 21.31 -15.21
C ARG A 502 48.84 22.24 -16.40
N LEU A 503 47.79 22.86 -16.94
CA LEU A 503 47.89 23.79 -18.06
C LEU A 503 48.75 25.06 -17.77
N PRO A 504 49.37 25.71 -18.77
CA PRO A 504 50.20 26.89 -18.52
C PRO A 504 49.40 28.12 -18.07
N LEU A 505 50.07 29.10 -17.43
CA LEU A 505 49.46 30.41 -17.16
C LEU A 505 49.14 31.12 -18.48
N GLY A 506 48.05 31.88 -18.51
CA GLY A 506 47.54 32.53 -19.72
C GLY A 506 46.73 31.61 -20.64
N GLU A 507 46.65 30.32 -20.34
CA GLU A 507 45.76 29.38 -21.00
C GLU A 507 44.29 29.80 -20.85
N ARG A 508 43.47 29.52 -21.87
CA ARG A 508 42.06 29.91 -21.88
C ARG A 508 41.13 28.72 -22.02
N LEU A 509 40.00 28.80 -21.31
CA LEU A 509 38.94 27.80 -21.29
C LEU A 509 37.63 28.47 -21.72
N ALA A 510 36.99 27.94 -22.74
CA ALA A 510 35.64 28.33 -23.12
C ALA A 510 34.61 27.47 -22.37
N PHE A 511 33.71 28.10 -21.59
CA PHE A 511 32.66 27.40 -20.84
C PHE A 511 31.24 27.77 -21.32
N THR A 512 30.82 27.14 -22.41
CA THR A 512 29.58 27.47 -23.13
C THR A 512 28.32 26.80 -22.55
N ALA A 513 27.16 27.08 -23.18
CA ALA A 513 25.87 26.53 -22.78
C ALA A 513 25.79 25.01 -22.98
N ILE A 514 25.02 24.33 -22.12
CA ILE A 514 24.82 22.88 -22.21
C ILE A 514 24.05 22.55 -23.49
N ARG A 515 24.63 21.69 -24.36
CA ARG A 515 23.98 21.16 -25.56
C ARG A 515 24.15 19.65 -25.60
N GLN A 516 23.06 18.93 -25.85
CA GLN A 516 23.07 17.47 -25.84
C GLN A 516 24.06 16.92 -26.87
N GLY A 517 24.99 16.08 -26.41
CA GLY A 517 25.98 15.39 -27.26
C GLY A 517 27.20 16.22 -27.67
N ARG A 518 27.29 17.51 -27.30
CA ARG A 518 28.43 18.39 -27.61
C ARG A 518 29.17 18.80 -26.33
N PRO A 519 30.51 18.86 -26.34
CA PRO A 519 31.28 19.40 -25.22
C PRO A 519 30.96 20.88 -25.05
N ASN A 520 30.99 21.34 -23.80
CA ASN A 520 30.78 22.76 -23.48
C ASN A 520 31.93 23.35 -22.67
N LEU A 521 32.98 22.57 -22.42
CA LEU A 521 34.26 22.99 -21.86
C LEU A 521 35.35 22.56 -22.85
N THR A 522 36.09 23.53 -23.38
CA THR A 522 37.20 23.31 -24.32
C THR A 522 38.33 24.28 -24.01
N PHE A 523 39.57 23.83 -24.17
CA PHE A 523 40.78 24.64 -23.95
C PHE A 523 41.40 25.07 -25.28
N ASP A 524 42.16 26.16 -25.27
CA ASP A 524 42.84 26.63 -26.48
C ASP A 524 44.15 25.84 -26.74
N GLY A 525 44.84 25.41 -25.69
CA GLY A 525 46.18 24.80 -25.72
C GLY A 525 46.21 23.29 -25.53
N CYS A 526 45.06 22.61 -25.49
CA CYS A 526 45.00 21.14 -25.45
C CYS A 526 43.72 20.58 -26.06
N GLU A 527 43.71 19.28 -26.39
CA GLU A 527 42.57 18.59 -27.01
C GLU A 527 41.54 18.09 -25.98
N THR A 528 41.66 18.52 -24.72
CA THR A 528 40.73 18.11 -23.67
C THR A 528 39.36 18.73 -23.91
N GLU A 529 38.35 17.88 -24.06
CA GLU A 529 36.95 18.29 -24.14
C GLU A 529 36.15 17.68 -23.00
N PHE A 530 35.22 18.45 -22.43
CA PHE A 530 34.31 17.97 -21.40
C PHE A 530 32.90 18.55 -21.56
N ALA A 531 31.86 17.77 -21.27
CA ALA A 531 30.50 18.28 -21.21
C ALA A 531 30.00 18.30 -19.76
N THR A 532 29.21 19.30 -19.37
CA THR A 532 28.42 19.31 -18.12
C THR A 532 26.96 18.98 -18.41
N ARG A 533 26.31 18.19 -17.55
CA ARG A 533 24.94 17.68 -17.75
C ARG A 533 23.86 18.54 -17.11
N ASP A 534 24.15 19.15 -15.98
CA ASP A 534 23.18 19.92 -15.20
C ASP A 534 23.84 21.08 -14.43
N MET A 535 23.04 21.83 -13.68
CA MET A 535 23.51 22.96 -12.88
C MET A 535 24.41 22.54 -11.71
N LEU A 536 24.31 21.30 -11.22
CA LEU A 536 25.15 20.81 -10.14
C LEU A 536 26.58 20.57 -10.64
N GLU A 537 26.73 19.89 -11.77
CA GLU A 537 28.02 19.72 -12.44
C GLU A 537 28.65 21.08 -12.78
N ARG A 538 27.84 22.08 -13.17
CA ARG A 538 28.36 23.44 -13.39
C ARG A 538 28.87 24.11 -12.11
N ARG A 539 28.17 23.94 -10.97
CA ARG A 539 28.63 24.46 -9.67
C ARG A 539 29.93 23.81 -9.24
N LEU A 540 30.07 22.51 -9.45
CA LEU A 540 31.31 21.77 -9.22
C LEU A 540 32.45 22.37 -10.07
N VAL A 541 32.22 22.55 -11.38
CA VAL A 541 33.22 23.18 -12.27
C VAL A 541 33.57 24.59 -11.83
N TYR A 542 32.62 25.41 -11.37
CA TYR A 542 32.94 26.75 -10.85
C TYR A 542 33.85 26.70 -9.63
N GLY A 543 33.57 25.82 -8.67
CA GLY A 543 34.45 25.61 -7.51
C GLY A 543 35.84 25.12 -7.92
N MET A 544 35.93 24.25 -8.92
CA MET A 544 37.22 23.80 -9.48
C MET A 544 37.98 24.96 -10.15
N LEU A 545 37.32 25.77 -10.98
CA LEU A 545 37.96 26.90 -11.66
C LEU A 545 38.51 27.91 -10.66
N GLU A 546 37.71 28.26 -9.65
CA GLU A 546 38.13 29.14 -8.56
C GLU A 546 39.32 28.55 -7.79
N ALA A 547 39.24 27.28 -7.39
CA ALA A 547 40.28 26.60 -6.63
C ALA A 547 41.59 26.40 -7.41
N ALA A 548 41.53 26.28 -8.73
CA ALA A 548 42.70 26.11 -9.60
C ALA A 548 43.28 27.45 -10.11
N GLY A 549 42.65 28.59 -9.80
CA GLY A 549 43.17 29.91 -10.21
C GLY A 549 42.78 30.34 -11.61
N TRP A 550 41.61 29.91 -12.06
CA TRP A 550 41.00 30.33 -13.31
C TRP A 550 40.03 31.47 -13.02
N GLN A 551 40.23 32.59 -13.69
CA GLN A 551 39.40 33.77 -13.54
C GLN A 551 38.68 34.07 -14.84
N ARG A 552 37.49 34.64 -14.74
CA ARG A 552 36.73 35.04 -15.92
C ARG A 552 37.50 36.14 -16.67
N ASP A 553 37.50 36.10 -17.99
CA ASP A 553 38.15 37.07 -18.87
C ASP A 553 37.08 37.85 -19.68
N PRO A 554 36.49 38.92 -19.11
CA PRO A 554 35.45 39.70 -19.80
C PRO A 554 35.95 40.46 -21.02
N HIS A 555 37.27 40.61 -21.18
CA HIS A 555 37.85 41.23 -22.36
C HIS A 555 37.81 40.24 -23.53
N GLU A 556 38.31 39.03 -23.33
CA GLU A 556 38.29 37.97 -24.34
C GLU A 556 36.85 37.55 -24.71
N GLU A 557 35.92 37.56 -23.75
CA GLU A 557 34.50 37.30 -24.01
C GLU A 557 33.91 38.26 -25.05
N ARG A 558 34.30 39.54 -24.99
CA ARG A 558 33.86 40.56 -25.95
C ARG A 558 34.50 40.37 -27.31
N VAL A 559 35.78 39.97 -27.35
CA VAL A 559 36.52 39.76 -28.61
C VAL A 559 36.00 38.54 -29.36
N ARG A 560 35.76 37.41 -28.67
CA ARG A 560 35.33 36.15 -29.31
C ARG A 560 33.81 36.01 -29.47
N GLY A 561 33.02 36.90 -28.87
CA GLY A 561 31.55 36.82 -28.89
C GLY A 561 30.97 35.62 -28.12
N TYR A 562 31.77 34.95 -27.29
CA TYR A 562 31.33 33.86 -26.41
C TYR A 562 31.19 34.38 -24.97
N GLN A 563 30.11 33.97 -24.29
CA GLN A 563 29.98 34.20 -22.86
C GLN A 563 30.79 33.14 -22.09
N ARG A 564 31.42 33.55 -20.98
CA ARG A 564 32.15 32.70 -20.01
C ARG A 564 33.44 32.09 -20.57
N ILE A 565 34.39 32.96 -20.87
CA ILE A 565 35.78 32.58 -21.11
C ILE A 565 36.55 32.76 -19.80
N TYR A 566 37.39 31.79 -19.47
CA TYR A 566 38.26 31.84 -18.30
C TYR A 566 39.71 31.85 -18.76
N ILE A 567 40.55 32.61 -18.07
CA ILE A 567 41.99 32.64 -18.25
C ILE A 567 42.67 32.14 -16.96
N ARG A 568 43.71 31.33 -17.12
CA ARG A 568 44.49 30.82 -16.00
C ARG A 568 45.46 31.90 -15.52
N THR A 569 45.16 32.55 -14.40
CA THR A 569 45.99 33.63 -13.82
C THR A 569 46.90 33.15 -12.70
N GLY A 570 46.57 32.01 -12.09
CA GLY A 570 47.49 31.22 -11.27
C GLY A 570 46.97 30.83 -9.90
N THR A 571 47.59 29.80 -9.34
CA THR A 571 47.48 29.38 -7.92
C THR A 571 48.82 28.93 -7.31
N GLY A 572 49.82 28.60 -8.13
CA GLY A 572 51.11 28.06 -7.67
C GLY A 572 51.03 26.67 -7.02
N PRO A 573 52.15 26.03 -6.66
CA PRO A 573 52.17 24.85 -5.81
C PRO A 573 51.60 25.21 -4.43
N GLN A 574 50.39 24.73 -4.14
CA GLN A 574 49.72 24.96 -2.85
C GLN A 574 48.88 23.75 -2.46
N ASN A 575 48.63 23.62 -1.16
CA ASN A 575 47.73 22.60 -0.62
C ASN A 575 46.28 23.04 -0.87
N LEU A 576 45.55 22.24 -1.65
CA LEU A 576 44.17 22.49 -2.05
C LEU A 576 43.17 21.68 -1.22
N ALA A 577 43.60 20.96 -0.18
CA ALA A 577 42.77 20.02 0.57
C ALA A 577 41.41 20.60 1.00
N ASN A 578 41.40 21.78 1.64
CA ASN A 578 40.16 22.41 2.10
C ASN A 578 39.25 22.85 0.95
N LEU A 579 39.84 23.30 -0.18
CA LEU A 579 39.09 23.72 -1.36
C LEU A 579 38.48 22.53 -2.09
N VAL A 580 39.25 21.43 -2.19
CA VAL A 580 38.81 20.14 -2.76
C VAL A 580 37.69 19.54 -1.91
N GLU A 581 37.81 19.57 -0.58
CA GLU A 581 36.74 19.14 0.32
C GLU A 581 35.47 19.97 0.10
N GLY A 582 35.58 21.29 0.00
CA GLY A 582 34.45 22.19 -0.21
C GLY A 582 33.67 21.93 -1.51
N PHE A 583 34.33 21.80 -2.66
CA PHE A 583 33.60 21.52 -3.89
C PHE A 583 33.17 20.05 -4.02
N ALA A 584 33.90 19.10 -3.39
CA ALA A 584 33.53 17.69 -3.42
C ALA A 584 32.34 17.36 -2.51
N GLU A 585 32.06 18.17 -1.48
CA GLU A 585 30.85 18.04 -0.65
C GLU A 585 29.57 18.13 -1.50
N ILE A 586 29.59 18.91 -2.59
CA ILE A 586 28.47 19.09 -3.52
C ILE A 586 28.03 17.74 -4.15
N ILE A 587 28.96 16.79 -4.33
CA ILE A 587 28.71 15.51 -4.99
C ILE A 587 28.57 14.32 -4.02
N GLU A 588 28.83 14.51 -2.72
CA GLU A 588 28.68 13.47 -1.70
C GLU A 588 27.25 12.89 -1.62
N PRO A 589 26.17 13.72 -1.70
CA PRO A 589 24.80 13.20 -1.75
C PRO A 589 24.49 12.39 -3.01
N ILE A 590 25.16 12.67 -4.14
CA ILE A 590 24.95 11.96 -5.40
C ILE A 590 25.60 10.58 -5.36
N LEU A 591 26.72 10.48 -4.66
CA LEU A 591 27.43 9.23 -4.40
C LEU A 591 26.82 8.43 -3.24
N THR A 592 25.66 8.84 -2.71
CA THR A 592 24.94 8.15 -1.64
C THR A 592 23.50 7.81 -2.07
N VAL A 593 23.10 6.55 -1.93
CA VAL A 593 21.73 6.08 -2.19
C VAL A 593 20.94 6.04 -0.89
N ASN A 594 19.76 6.66 -0.88
CA ASN A 594 18.84 6.74 0.25
C ASN A 594 19.49 7.26 1.55
N GLU A 595 20.46 8.18 1.43
CA GLU A 595 21.17 8.82 2.55
C GLU A 595 21.90 7.84 3.50
N ARG A 596 22.05 6.57 3.10
CA ARG A 596 22.58 5.50 3.97
C ARG A 596 23.63 4.60 3.32
N VAL A 597 23.59 4.43 2.00
CA VAL A 597 24.49 3.52 1.29
C VAL A 597 25.37 4.31 0.34
N ARG A 598 26.67 4.41 0.62
CA ARG A 598 27.63 5.03 -0.28
C ARG A 598 27.87 4.11 -1.49
N LEU A 599 27.90 4.69 -2.69
CA LEU A 599 28.24 4.01 -3.94
C LEU A 599 29.75 3.73 -4.05
N VAL A 600 30.55 4.44 -3.26
CA VAL A 600 32.01 4.32 -3.19
C VAL A 600 32.46 4.26 -1.74
N ALA A 601 33.55 3.53 -1.48
CA ALA A 601 34.03 3.28 -0.12
C ALA A 601 34.57 4.55 0.57
N ASN A 602 35.19 5.45 -0.21
CA ASN A 602 35.86 6.64 0.31
C ASN A 602 35.02 7.91 0.05
N PRO A 603 35.19 8.98 0.84
CA PRO A 603 34.57 10.29 0.58
C PRO A 603 34.95 10.85 -0.80
N ALA A 604 34.08 11.65 -1.43
CA ALA A 604 34.28 12.16 -2.78
C ALA A 604 35.61 12.90 -2.96
N TRP A 605 36.04 13.69 -1.97
CA TRP A 605 37.28 14.46 -2.03
C TRP A 605 38.53 13.57 -2.19
N SER A 606 38.47 12.30 -1.76
CA SER A 606 39.63 11.38 -1.81
C SER A 606 40.04 10.99 -3.23
N PHE A 607 39.16 11.20 -4.21
CA PHE A 607 39.42 10.89 -5.61
C PHE A 607 40.08 12.06 -6.36
N PHE A 608 40.18 13.23 -5.76
CA PHE A 608 40.75 14.44 -6.38
C PHE A 608 42.17 14.69 -5.87
N GLU A 609 43.03 15.24 -6.73
CA GLU A 609 44.37 15.68 -6.33
C GLU A 609 44.28 16.83 -5.32
N ARG A 610 44.81 16.61 -4.11
CA ARG A 610 44.76 17.59 -3.00
C ARG A 610 45.96 18.53 -2.96
N ASN A 611 47.01 18.24 -3.71
CA ASN A 611 48.19 19.09 -3.85
C ASN A 611 48.26 19.57 -5.29
N ASN A 612 48.45 20.87 -5.51
CA ASN A 612 48.64 21.39 -6.86
C ASN A 612 50.02 20.96 -7.39
N PRO A 613 50.11 20.11 -8.44
CA PRO A 613 51.39 19.69 -9.01
C PRO A 613 52.11 20.83 -9.75
N GLY A 614 51.44 21.97 -9.99
CA GLY A 614 51.95 23.04 -10.83
C GLY A 614 51.80 22.75 -12.31
N ILE A 615 52.37 23.63 -13.13
CA ILE A 615 52.34 23.52 -14.60
C ILE A 615 53.18 22.31 -15.01
N GLY A 616 52.64 21.44 -15.86
CA GLY A 616 53.32 20.21 -16.27
C GLY A 616 52.57 19.44 -17.35
N ALA A 617 53.11 18.29 -17.73
CA ALA A 617 52.50 17.41 -18.73
C ALA A 617 51.15 16.88 -18.24
N LEU A 618 50.15 16.87 -19.13
CA LEU A 618 48.84 16.26 -18.87
C LEU A 618 48.98 14.77 -18.56
N LEU A 619 48.09 14.25 -17.73
CA LEU A 619 48.10 12.83 -17.35
C LEU A 619 47.69 11.94 -18.55
N PRO A 620 48.07 10.65 -18.56
CA PRO A 620 47.65 9.72 -19.60
C PRO A 620 46.12 9.67 -19.74
N GLY A 621 45.63 9.78 -20.98
CA GLY A 621 44.19 9.75 -21.28
C GLY A 621 43.43 10.96 -20.77
N THR A 622 44.10 12.12 -20.63
CA THR A 622 43.43 13.39 -20.34
C THR A 622 43.55 14.44 -21.44
N ASN A 623 44.38 14.25 -22.46
CA ASN A 623 44.43 15.11 -23.65
C ASN A 623 43.52 14.57 -24.76
N GLU A 624 42.24 14.38 -24.43
CA GLU A 624 41.20 13.86 -25.32
C GLU A 624 39.83 14.25 -24.75
N ARG A 625 38.75 13.94 -25.47
CA ARG A 625 37.40 14.06 -24.91
C ARG A 625 37.19 13.04 -23.79
N LEU A 626 36.90 13.53 -22.57
CA LEU A 626 36.87 12.66 -21.39
C LEU A 626 35.56 11.87 -21.22
N ASP A 627 34.44 12.29 -21.84
CA ASP A 627 33.09 11.81 -21.48
C ASP A 627 32.20 11.20 -22.56
#